data_AF-A0A934TM50-F1
#
_entry.id   AF-A0A934TM50-F1
#
_cell.length_a   1.000
_cell.length_b   1.000
_cell.length_c   1.000
_cell.angle_alpha   90.00
_cell.angle_beta   90.00
_cell.angle_gamma   90.00
#
_symmetry.space_group_name_H-M   'P 1'
#
loop_
_entity.id
_entity.type
_entity.pdbx_description
1 polymer ?
#
loop_
_entity_poly.entity_id
_entity_poly.type
_entity_poly.pdbx_seq_one_letter_code
_entity_poly.pdbx_strand_id
1 'polypeptide(L)'
;MHRLTGTVAALSLALLAAAPAQPCTRAVYLGPEDRVLTGRTMDWRMPMVSNLWALPRGMARDGAAGPRSAQWTARYGSLVASGYDIATADGMNEAGLVANLLWQVEAQYPEDDGVTPRISLSVFPQYLLDRYATVAEAVADLRATPVQVAGGEVPVGPPGRAATVHVSLSDATGDSAIIEFVAGEMVIHHDRAYQVMTNEPTYDRQLAILEYWQGVNPREFLPGTVRAADRFVRAHFYINAVVQSADPRIAAASVFSVMRQVSTPWGISIADQPNLSTTRWRVVADHKDLRYHVESVISPSVFRVDLDALDLSEGAPVMKLDLGVDMERILGGEVSGKFVPAEAFAFQPAD
;
A
#
# COMPACT_ATOMS: atom_id res chain seq x y z
N MET A 1 -40.93 -6.87 58.19
CA MET A 1 -39.56 -7.45 58.20
C MET A 1 -39.57 -8.55 57.14
N HIS A 2 -38.87 -8.57 56.02
CA HIS A 2 -37.82 -7.76 55.42
C HIS A 2 -38.11 -7.66 53.90
N ARG A 3 -37.93 -6.48 53.30
CA ARG A 3 -37.89 -6.29 51.85
C ARG A 3 -36.45 -6.52 51.38
N LEU A 4 -36.22 -7.44 50.46
CA LEU A 4 -34.97 -7.56 49.72
C LEU A 4 -35.17 -6.90 48.35
N THR A 5 -34.79 -5.62 48.28
CA THR A 5 -34.61 -4.90 47.01
C THR A 5 -33.25 -5.30 46.44
N GLY A 6 -33.25 -6.22 45.47
CA GLY A 6 -32.08 -6.54 44.67
C GLY A 6 -31.97 -5.55 43.51
N THR A 7 -31.05 -4.60 43.60
CA THR A 7 -30.69 -3.69 42.52
C THR A 7 -29.89 -4.49 41.48
N VAL A 8 -30.48 -4.78 40.33
CA VAL A 8 -29.75 -5.34 39.18
C VAL A 8 -29.00 -4.18 38.52
N ALA A 9 -27.69 -4.10 38.75
CA ALA A 9 -26.82 -3.22 38.00
C ALA A 9 -26.64 -3.79 36.58
N ALA A 10 -27.26 -3.14 35.60
CA ALA A 10 -27.01 -3.43 34.19
C ALA A 10 -25.61 -2.91 33.83
N LEU A 11 -24.62 -3.80 33.74
CA LEU A 11 -23.37 -3.49 33.04
C LEU A 11 -23.71 -3.40 31.54
N SER A 12 -23.85 -2.18 31.03
CA SER A 12 -23.80 -1.92 29.59
C SER A 12 -22.37 -2.16 29.12
N LEU A 13 -22.11 -3.39 28.65
CA LEU A 13 -20.92 -3.73 27.89
C LEU A 13 -20.99 -2.92 26.59
N ALA A 14 -20.27 -1.80 26.53
CA ALA A 14 -20.07 -1.11 25.26
C ALA A 14 -19.28 -2.06 24.35
N LEU A 15 -19.99 -2.76 23.47
CA LEU A 15 -19.39 -3.43 22.33
C LEU A 15 -18.73 -2.34 21.48
N LEU A 16 -17.43 -2.14 21.68
CA LEU A 16 -16.58 -1.47 20.71
C LEU A 16 -16.71 -2.27 19.42
N ALA A 17 -17.55 -1.80 18.50
CA ALA A 17 -17.59 -2.31 17.14
C ALA A 17 -16.20 -2.05 16.54
N ALA A 18 -15.39 -3.10 16.41
CA ALA A 18 -14.10 -3.01 15.73
C ALA A 18 -14.33 -2.38 14.35
N ALA A 19 -13.57 -1.34 14.04
CA ALA A 19 -13.60 -0.78 12.70
C ALA A 19 -13.19 -1.86 11.69
N PRO A 20 -13.80 -1.87 10.49
CA PRO A 20 -13.66 -2.99 9.57
C PRO A 20 -12.36 -2.95 8.76
N ALA A 21 -11.77 -4.12 8.57
CA ALA A 21 -10.55 -4.40 7.81
C ALA A 21 -10.72 -4.27 6.28
N GLN A 22 -9.77 -3.60 5.62
CA GLN A 22 -9.61 -3.63 4.16
C GLN A 22 -8.50 -4.63 3.80
N PRO A 23 -8.74 -5.68 2.99
CA PRO A 23 -7.83 -6.81 2.88
C PRO A 23 -6.58 -6.65 1.98
N CYS A 24 -5.98 -5.46 1.91
CA CYS A 24 -4.74 -5.27 1.16
C CYS A 24 -3.61 -6.20 1.68
N THR A 25 -2.81 -6.73 0.76
CA THR A 25 -1.62 -7.55 1.05
C THR A 25 -0.45 -7.03 0.22
N ARG A 26 0.74 -6.98 0.80
CA ARG A 26 2.00 -6.71 0.09
C ARG A 26 3.00 -7.81 0.41
N ALA A 27 3.77 -8.25 -0.58
CA ALA A 27 4.86 -9.21 -0.39
C ALA A 27 6.07 -8.89 -1.29
N VAL A 28 7.27 -8.99 -0.75
CA VAL A 28 8.55 -8.88 -1.47
C VAL A 28 9.08 -10.28 -1.75
N TYR A 29 9.32 -10.57 -3.02
CA TYR A 29 10.01 -11.76 -3.48
C TYR A 29 11.52 -11.47 -3.58
N LEU A 30 12.32 -12.35 -2.97
CA LEU A 30 13.78 -12.27 -2.92
C LEU A 30 14.39 -13.43 -3.71
N GLY A 31 14.52 -13.24 -5.02
CA GLY A 31 15.04 -14.27 -5.93
C GLY A 31 16.57 -14.26 -6.07
N PRO A 32 17.12 -15.25 -6.82
CA PRO A 32 18.54 -15.31 -7.13
C PRO A 32 18.98 -14.16 -8.05
N GLU A 33 20.29 -13.91 -8.09
CA GLU A 33 20.90 -12.83 -8.90
C GLU A 33 20.29 -11.45 -8.65
N ASP A 34 19.96 -11.16 -7.39
CA ASP A 34 19.35 -9.89 -6.96
C ASP A 34 18.03 -9.58 -7.70
N ARG A 35 17.29 -10.61 -8.14
CA ARG A 35 15.95 -10.45 -8.71
C ARG A 35 14.93 -10.21 -7.59
N VAL A 36 14.65 -8.94 -7.33
CA VAL A 36 13.67 -8.48 -6.33
C VAL A 36 12.39 -8.02 -7.02
N LEU A 37 11.24 -8.47 -6.53
CA LEU A 37 9.92 -8.03 -6.99
C LEU A 37 9.01 -7.73 -5.81
N THR A 38 8.22 -6.66 -5.90
CA THR A 38 7.16 -6.36 -4.93
C THR A 38 5.79 -6.60 -5.55
N GLY A 39 5.02 -7.49 -4.93
CA GLY A 39 3.62 -7.74 -5.25
C GLY A 39 2.69 -7.04 -4.27
N ARG A 40 1.55 -6.56 -4.77
CA ARG A 40 0.49 -6.00 -3.92
C ARG A 40 -0.91 -6.34 -4.44
N THR A 41 -1.85 -6.58 -3.52
CA THR A 41 -3.30 -6.53 -3.76
C THR A 41 -3.91 -5.22 -3.21
N MET A 42 -4.80 -4.61 -3.98
CA MET A 42 -5.62 -3.49 -3.51
C MET A 42 -7.04 -3.95 -3.31
N ASP A 43 -7.53 -3.88 -2.08
CA ASP A 43 -8.85 -4.36 -1.71
C ASP A 43 -9.70 -3.17 -1.24
N TRP A 44 -10.83 -2.95 -1.92
CA TRP A 44 -11.71 -1.81 -1.66
C TRP A 44 -13.19 -2.14 -1.89
N ARG A 45 -14.06 -1.55 -1.08
CA ARG A 45 -15.50 -1.89 -1.10
C ARG A 45 -16.25 -1.23 -2.25
N MET A 46 -15.90 0.01 -2.58
CA MET A 46 -16.60 0.80 -3.57
C MET A 46 -15.91 0.70 -4.93
N PRO A 47 -16.59 1.04 -6.04
CA PRO A 47 -15.90 1.27 -7.31
C PRO A 47 -14.75 2.26 -7.11
N MET A 48 -13.60 1.94 -7.68
CA MET A 48 -12.37 2.68 -7.44
C MET A 48 -11.79 3.22 -8.73
N VAL A 49 -11.46 4.52 -8.76
CA VAL A 49 -10.70 5.09 -9.87
C VAL A 49 -9.22 5.00 -9.50
N SER A 50 -8.47 4.22 -10.27
CA SER A 50 -7.02 4.13 -10.15
C SER A 50 -6.41 4.22 -11.53
N ASN A 51 -5.79 5.35 -11.81
CA ASN A 51 -5.08 5.60 -13.05
C ASN A 51 -3.58 5.49 -12.80
N LEU A 52 -2.82 5.25 -13.86
CA LEU A 52 -1.36 5.35 -13.77
C LEU A 52 -0.89 6.74 -14.19
N TRP A 53 0.09 7.26 -13.48
CA TRP A 53 0.67 8.57 -13.70
C TRP A 53 2.18 8.47 -13.79
N ALA A 54 2.76 9.00 -14.86
CA ALA A 54 4.19 9.22 -14.99
C ALA A 54 4.49 10.66 -14.55
N LEU A 55 5.28 10.77 -13.49
CA LEU A 55 5.59 12.02 -12.79
C LEU A 55 7.09 12.27 -12.93
N PRO A 56 7.52 13.25 -13.74
CA PRO A 56 8.94 13.50 -13.99
C PRO A 56 9.65 14.07 -12.75
N ARG A 57 10.98 13.94 -12.72
CA ARG A 57 11.81 14.60 -11.69
C ARG A 57 11.74 16.13 -11.86
N GLY A 58 12.15 16.88 -10.83
CA GLY A 58 12.17 18.35 -10.84
C GLY A 58 10.83 19.01 -10.53
N MET A 59 9.76 18.24 -10.30
CA MET A 59 8.47 18.79 -9.89
C MET A 59 8.55 19.41 -8.49
N ALA A 60 8.16 20.68 -8.35
CA ALA A 60 7.92 21.29 -7.05
C ALA A 60 6.63 20.72 -6.43
N ARG A 61 6.68 20.40 -5.14
CA ARG A 61 5.60 19.73 -4.41
C ARG A 61 5.32 20.42 -3.08
N ASP A 62 4.04 20.42 -2.75
CA ASP A 62 3.47 20.89 -1.48
C ASP A 62 2.87 19.69 -0.74
N GLY A 63 3.11 19.60 0.57
CA GLY A 63 2.64 18.52 1.43
C GLY A 63 1.13 18.51 1.69
N ALA A 64 0.37 19.50 1.25
CA ALA A 64 -1.09 19.59 1.36
C ALA A 64 -1.63 19.45 2.80
N ALA A 65 -0.94 20.05 3.78
CA ALA A 65 -1.27 19.99 5.20
C ALA A 65 -1.23 21.38 5.86
N GLY A 66 -1.73 22.40 5.15
CA GLY A 66 -1.86 23.77 5.63
C GLY A 66 -0.54 24.57 5.64
N PRO A 67 -0.41 25.61 6.49
CA PRO A 67 0.70 26.58 6.42
C PRO A 67 2.10 26.01 6.68
N ARG A 68 2.21 24.86 7.37
CA ARG A 68 3.49 24.16 7.64
C ARG A 68 3.69 22.95 6.71
N SER A 69 3.01 22.91 5.57
CA SER A 69 3.19 21.86 4.57
C SER A 69 4.65 21.73 4.18
N ALA A 70 5.19 20.52 4.28
CA ALA A 70 6.51 20.21 3.75
C ALA A 70 6.57 20.58 2.27
N GLN A 71 7.67 21.21 1.85
CA GLN A 71 7.91 21.56 0.45
C GLN A 71 9.16 20.82 -0.03
N TRP A 72 9.12 20.29 -1.25
CA TRP A 72 10.29 19.68 -1.86
C TRP A 72 10.26 19.79 -3.38
N THR A 73 11.39 19.46 -4.00
CA THR A 73 11.49 19.22 -5.43
C THR A 73 11.78 17.74 -5.65
N ALA A 74 11.02 17.09 -6.53
CA ALA A 74 11.19 15.67 -6.81
C ALA A 74 12.60 15.40 -7.36
N ARG A 75 13.36 14.55 -6.68
CA ARG A 75 14.71 14.13 -7.10
C ARG A 75 14.64 13.00 -8.11
N TYR A 76 13.64 12.13 -7.97
CA TYR A 76 13.41 10.98 -8.84
C TYR A 76 12.07 11.11 -9.54
N GLY A 77 12.03 10.75 -10.81
CA GLY A 77 10.78 10.52 -11.52
C GLY A 77 10.14 9.19 -11.09
N SER A 78 8.82 9.10 -11.22
CA SER A 78 8.08 7.92 -10.77
C SER A 78 6.90 7.56 -11.66
N LEU A 79 6.54 6.29 -11.64
CA LEU A 79 5.27 5.76 -12.12
C LEU A 79 4.42 5.38 -10.91
N VAL A 80 3.22 5.93 -10.81
CA VAL A 80 2.34 5.70 -9.66
C VAL A 80 0.94 5.27 -10.07
N ALA A 81 0.30 4.44 -9.23
CA ALA A 81 -1.14 4.19 -9.28
C ALA A 81 -1.84 5.11 -8.29
N SER A 82 -2.80 5.89 -8.77
CA SER A 82 -3.57 6.81 -7.93
C SER A 82 -4.66 6.09 -7.13
N GLY A 83 -5.01 6.66 -5.98
CA GLY A 83 -6.30 6.42 -5.33
C GLY A 83 -7.23 7.58 -5.65
N TYR A 84 -8.28 7.33 -6.44
CA TYR A 84 -9.27 8.32 -6.87
C TYR A 84 -8.71 9.58 -7.55
N ASP A 85 -7.50 9.52 -8.12
CA ASP A 85 -6.76 10.70 -8.59
C ASP A 85 -6.69 11.82 -7.52
N ILE A 86 -6.61 11.46 -6.23
CA ILE A 86 -6.41 12.39 -5.11
C ILE A 86 -5.30 11.96 -4.15
N ALA A 87 -4.71 10.78 -4.36
CA ALA A 87 -3.65 10.22 -3.53
C ALA A 87 -2.74 9.34 -4.38
N THR A 88 -1.47 9.22 -3.97
CA THR A 88 -0.59 8.15 -4.47
C THR A 88 -0.85 6.92 -3.64
N ALA A 89 -1.47 5.90 -4.23
CA ALA A 89 -1.78 4.65 -3.54
C ALA A 89 -0.62 3.65 -3.67
N ASP A 90 0.06 3.63 -4.81
CA ASP A 90 1.15 2.71 -5.12
C ASP A 90 2.12 3.36 -6.09
N GLY A 91 3.37 2.89 -6.18
CA GLY A 91 4.25 3.29 -7.27
C GLY A 91 5.68 2.82 -7.13
N MET A 92 6.44 3.08 -8.19
CA MET A 92 7.88 2.82 -8.29
C MET A 92 8.58 4.04 -8.87
N ASN A 93 9.73 4.43 -8.31
CA ASN A 93 10.57 5.47 -8.89
C ASN A 93 11.66 4.90 -9.82
N GLU A 94 12.32 5.77 -10.58
CA GLU A 94 13.37 5.40 -11.53
C GLU A 94 14.64 4.82 -10.87
N ALA A 95 14.76 4.88 -9.54
CA ALA A 95 15.83 4.24 -8.78
C ALA A 95 15.44 2.82 -8.30
N GLY A 96 14.21 2.38 -8.54
CA GLY A 96 13.70 1.08 -8.12
C GLY A 96 13.18 1.05 -6.68
N LEU A 97 12.93 2.19 -6.03
CA LEU A 97 12.18 2.24 -4.79
C LEU A 97 10.69 2.08 -5.09
N VAL A 98 10.02 1.19 -4.37
CA VAL A 98 8.58 0.96 -4.42
C VAL A 98 7.96 1.39 -3.10
N ALA A 99 6.85 2.13 -3.17
CA ALA A 99 6.05 2.54 -2.03
C ALA A 99 4.60 2.09 -2.19
N ASN A 100 4.01 1.54 -1.13
CA ASN A 100 2.63 1.05 -1.13
C ASN A 100 1.87 1.62 0.07
N LEU A 101 0.74 2.28 -0.20
CA LEU A 101 -0.21 2.76 0.82
C LEU A 101 -1.25 1.68 1.10
N LEU A 102 -1.19 1.03 2.26
CA LEU A 102 -2.15 0.01 2.66
C LEU A 102 -3.03 0.55 3.78
N TRP A 103 -4.32 0.27 3.72
CA TRP A 103 -5.22 0.62 4.83
C TRP A 103 -4.80 -0.10 6.11
N GLN A 104 -4.87 0.58 7.24
CA GLN A 104 -4.56 0.05 8.56
C GLN A 104 -5.65 0.51 9.52
N VAL A 105 -6.43 -0.40 10.09
CA VAL A 105 -7.65 -0.04 10.85
C VAL A 105 -7.36 0.70 12.15
N GLU A 106 -6.23 0.40 12.79
CA GLU A 106 -5.87 0.88 14.12
C GLU A 106 -4.96 2.13 14.09
N ALA A 107 -4.75 2.75 12.93
CA ALA A 107 -3.84 3.88 12.77
C ALA A 107 -4.27 5.09 13.61
N GLN A 108 -3.33 5.65 14.37
CA GLN A 108 -3.48 6.88 15.15
C GLN A 108 -2.32 7.82 14.80
N TYR A 109 -2.64 8.88 14.06
CA TYR A 109 -1.65 9.85 13.58
C TYR A 109 -1.22 10.83 14.66
N PRO A 110 -0.02 11.42 14.54
CA PRO A 110 0.43 12.47 15.45
C PRO A 110 -0.52 13.66 15.51
N GLU A 111 -0.74 14.17 16.73
CA GLU A 111 -1.35 15.48 16.90
C GLU A 111 -0.40 16.58 16.39
N ASP A 112 -0.98 17.67 15.89
CA ASP A 112 -0.20 18.80 15.42
C ASP A 112 0.55 19.46 16.58
N ASP A 113 1.89 19.41 16.54
CA ASP A 113 2.75 19.99 17.58
C ASP A 113 3.00 21.49 17.41
N GLY A 114 2.51 22.09 16.32
CA GLY A 114 2.70 23.50 16.01
C GLY A 114 4.06 23.87 15.41
N VAL A 115 4.98 22.92 15.27
CA VAL A 115 6.40 23.16 14.93
C VAL A 115 6.89 22.30 13.76
N THR A 116 6.62 21.00 13.77
CA THR A 116 7.13 20.04 12.79
C THR A 116 6.45 20.24 11.43
N PRO A 117 7.19 20.16 10.30
CA PRO A 117 6.58 20.18 8.98
C PRO A 117 5.54 19.07 8.82
N ARG A 118 4.40 19.40 8.24
CA ARG A 118 3.27 18.48 8.08
C ARG A 118 3.15 17.98 6.65
N ILE A 119 2.62 16.79 6.47
CA ILE A 119 2.32 16.23 5.16
C ILE A 119 1.01 15.45 5.21
N SER A 120 0.15 15.67 4.22
CA SER A 120 -1.05 14.89 4.04
C SER A 120 -0.68 13.46 3.70
N LEU A 121 -1.39 12.53 4.33
CA LEU A 121 -1.29 11.11 4.06
C LEU A 121 -1.48 10.74 2.58
N SER A 122 -2.27 11.53 1.84
CA SER A 122 -2.48 11.31 0.39
C SER A 122 -1.20 11.52 -0.44
N VAL A 123 -0.27 12.33 0.08
CA VAL A 123 0.99 12.73 -0.56
C VAL A 123 2.18 11.93 -0.04
N PHE A 124 2.10 11.41 1.20
CA PHE A 124 3.25 10.81 1.88
C PHE A 124 3.96 9.70 1.07
N PRO A 125 3.28 8.77 0.39
CA PRO A 125 3.96 7.83 -0.52
C PRO A 125 4.69 8.50 -1.69
N GLN A 126 4.11 9.58 -2.26
CA GLN A 126 4.77 10.35 -3.31
C GLN A 126 6.03 11.04 -2.79
N TYR A 127 5.98 11.61 -1.59
CA TYR A 127 7.13 12.22 -0.94
C TYR A 127 8.29 11.24 -0.78
N LEU A 128 8.01 9.98 -0.42
CA LEU A 128 9.03 8.94 -0.32
C LEU A 128 9.62 8.60 -1.70
N LEU A 129 8.77 8.39 -2.71
CA LEU A 129 9.18 8.07 -4.09
C LEU A 129 9.98 9.21 -4.74
N ASP A 130 9.59 10.45 -4.47
CA ASP A 130 10.22 11.65 -5.03
C ASP A 130 11.62 11.89 -4.42
N ARG A 131 11.87 11.50 -3.16
CA ARG A 131 13.06 11.93 -2.41
C ARG A 131 14.17 10.88 -2.28
N TYR A 132 13.85 9.58 -2.25
CA TYR A 132 14.81 8.54 -1.87
C TYR A 132 15.02 7.49 -2.95
N ALA A 133 16.25 6.97 -3.07
CA ALA A 133 16.54 5.83 -3.95
C ALA A 133 16.41 4.49 -3.23
N THR A 134 16.62 4.47 -1.91
CA THR A 134 16.66 3.23 -1.11
C THR A 134 15.82 3.34 0.15
N VAL A 135 15.43 2.19 0.69
CA VAL A 135 14.73 2.08 1.97
C VAL A 135 15.59 2.64 3.09
N ALA A 136 16.89 2.29 3.12
CA ALA A 136 17.82 2.77 4.12
C ALA A 136 17.94 4.31 4.14
N GLU A 137 17.99 4.96 2.96
CA GLU A 137 17.97 6.43 2.86
C GLU A 137 16.69 7.02 3.45
N ALA A 138 15.53 6.48 3.06
CA ALA A 138 14.23 6.96 3.53
C ALA A 138 14.09 6.83 5.05
N VAL A 139 14.46 5.67 5.61
CA VAL A 139 14.38 5.41 7.06
C VAL A 139 15.35 6.31 7.83
N ALA A 140 16.57 6.51 7.33
CA ALA A 140 17.55 7.38 7.97
C ALA A 140 17.08 8.85 8.01
N ASP A 141 16.55 9.38 6.89
CA ASP A 141 16.07 10.76 6.85
C ASP A 141 14.80 10.95 7.68
N LEU A 142 13.83 10.03 7.65
CA LEU A 142 12.63 10.13 8.49
C LEU A 142 12.93 10.14 9.99
N ARG A 143 13.97 9.41 10.41
CA ARG A 143 14.43 9.41 11.81
C ARG A 143 15.18 10.70 12.19
N ALA A 144 15.95 11.26 11.27
CA ALA A 144 16.74 12.48 11.51
C ALA A 144 15.92 13.77 11.35
N THR A 145 14.98 13.77 10.40
CA THR A 145 14.17 14.90 9.95
C THR A 145 12.70 14.48 9.90
N PRO A 146 12.02 14.39 11.06
CA PRO A 146 10.64 13.92 11.10
C PRO A 146 9.70 14.87 10.37
N VAL A 147 8.68 14.29 9.74
CA VAL A 147 7.51 15.00 9.22
C VAL A 147 6.26 14.45 9.90
N GLN A 148 5.33 15.32 10.28
CA GLN A 148 4.07 14.93 10.89
C GLN A 148 3.06 14.58 9.78
N VAL A 149 2.83 13.28 9.61
CA VAL A 149 1.82 12.78 8.68
C VAL A 149 0.43 13.05 9.26
N ALA A 150 -0.38 13.77 8.50
CA ALA A 150 -1.74 14.14 8.86
C ALA A 150 -2.74 13.32 8.05
N GLY A 151 -3.62 12.60 8.76
CA GLY A 151 -4.80 12.00 8.15
C GLY A 151 -5.88 13.05 7.85
N GLY A 152 -6.80 12.70 6.95
CA GLY A 152 -7.98 13.51 6.64
C GLY A 152 -9.17 12.61 6.30
N GLU A 153 -10.36 13.19 6.18
CA GLU A 153 -11.55 12.47 5.70
C GLU A 153 -11.34 11.99 4.26
N VAL A 154 -11.78 10.77 3.97
CA VAL A 154 -11.82 10.27 2.59
C VAL A 154 -13.07 10.83 1.91
N PRO A 155 -12.94 11.71 0.88
CA PRO A 155 -14.10 12.40 0.28
C PRO A 155 -15.05 11.44 -0.44
N VAL A 156 -14.57 10.26 -0.81
CA VAL A 156 -15.25 9.30 -1.69
C VAL A 156 -15.91 8.15 -0.89
N GLY A 157 -16.07 8.30 0.44
CA GLY A 157 -16.68 7.32 1.32
C GLY A 157 -17.81 7.86 2.20
N PRO A 158 -18.33 7.04 3.16
CA PRO A 158 -19.29 7.54 4.14
C PRO A 158 -18.72 8.78 4.87
N PRO A 159 -19.52 9.85 5.03
CA PRO A 159 -19.07 11.07 5.70
C PRO A 159 -18.46 10.78 7.08
N GLY A 160 -17.40 11.51 7.45
CA GLY A 160 -16.76 11.35 8.77
C GLY A 160 -15.77 10.19 8.90
N ARG A 161 -15.39 9.51 7.81
CA ARG A 161 -14.41 8.42 7.85
C ARG A 161 -13.01 8.90 7.46
N ALA A 162 -12.14 9.02 8.46
CA ALA A 162 -10.73 9.31 8.25
C ALA A 162 -10.01 8.14 7.54
N ALA A 163 -9.04 8.49 6.70
CA ALA A 163 -8.11 7.52 6.12
C ALA A 163 -7.17 6.96 7.20
N THR A 164 -7.28 5.68 7.51
CA THR A 164 -6.34 5.00 8.43
C THR A 164 -5.48 4.05 7.61
N VAL A 165 -4.20 4.35 7.45
CA VAL A 165 -3.28 3.64 6.55
C VAL A 165 -1.88 3.57 7.15
N HIS A 166 -1.08 2.63 6.67
CA HIS A 166 0.36 2.56 6.85
C HIS A 166 1.06 2.48 5.48
N VAL A 167 2.36 2.71 5.47
CA VAL A 167 3.16 2.68 4.23
C VAL A 167 4.21 1.58 4.32
N SER A 168 4.35 0.78 3.27
CA SER A 168 5.50 -0.09 3.09
C SER A 168 6.44 0.43 2.00
N LEU A 169 7.74 0.22 2.21
CA LEU A 169 8.81 0.50 1.25
C LEU A 169 9.58 -0.77 0.92
N SER A 170 10.08 -0.86 -0.30
CA SER A 170 11.05 -1.87 -0.78
C SER A 170 11.94 -1.29 -1.85
N ASP A 171 13.19 -1.74 -1.94
CA ASP A 171 14.11 -1.31 -3.00
C ASP A 171 14.76 -2.48 -3.74
N ALA A 172 15.58 -2.14 -4.74
CA ALA A 172 16.29 -3.10 -5.59
C ALA A 172 17.27 -4.01 -4.86
N THR A 173 17.68 -3.69 -3.63
CA THR A 173 18.53 -4.55 -2.79
C THR A 173 17.73 -5.63 -2.05
N GLY A 174 16.39 -5.50 -2.06
CA GLY A 174 15.48 -6.35 -1.31
C GLY A 174 15.21 -5.85 0.10
N ASP A 175 15.78 -4.70 0.50
CA ASP A 175 15.49 -4.08 1.78
C ASP A 175 14.01 -3.70 1.89
N SER A 176 13.49 -3.65 3.11
CA SER A 176 12.05 -3.45 3.36
C SER A 176 11.81 -2.68 4.66
N ALA A 177 10.90 -1.72 4.60
CA ALA A 177 10.43 -1.01 5.78
C ALA A 177 8.92 -0.88 5.80
N ILE A 178 8.36 -0.84 7.01
CA ILE A 178 6.95 -0.66 7.30
C ILE A 178 6.82 0.51 8.27
N ILE A 179 6.04 1.51 7.88
CA ILE A 179 5.84 2.77 8.58
C ILE A 179 4.39 2.81 9.04
N GLU A 180 4.17 2.61 10.32
CA GLU A 180 2.85 2.66 10.96
C GLU A 180 2.69 3.91 11.82
N PHE A 181 1.43 4.27 12.09
CA PHE A 181 1.10 5.35 13.01
C PHE A 181 0.37 4.76 14.20
N VAL A 182 1.05 4.59 15.32
CA VAL A 182 0.54 3.86 16.49
C VAL A 182 0.61 4.79 17.70
N ALA A 183 -0.52 4.95 18.38
CA ALA A 183 -0.65 5.83 19.55
C ALA A 183 -0.15 7.28 19.31
N GLY A 184 -0.32 7.80 18.09
CA GLY A 184 0.11 9.17 17.75
C GLY A 184 1.59 9.28 17.34
N GLU A 185 2.31 8.17 17.17
CA GLU A 185 3.73 8.17 16.80
C GLU A 185 3.98 7.43 15.50
N MET A 186 4.98 7.89 14.73
CA MET A 186 5.48 7.17 13.56
C MET A 186 6.41 6.04 14.02
N VAL A 187 5.98 4.79 13.84
CA VAL A 187 6.74 3.59 14.17
C VAL A 187 7.28 2.97 12.88
N ILE A 188 8.61 2.75 12.82
CA ILE A 188 9.28 2.21 11.63
C ILE A 188 9.92 0.86 11.96
N HIS A 189 9.39 -0.20 11.36
CA HIS A 189 10.03 -1.51 11.30
C HIS A 189 10.88 -1.57 10.03
N HIS A 190 12.18 -1.87 10.17
CA HIS A 190 13.13 -1.87 9.05
C HIS A 190 14.01 -3.11 9.13
N ASP A 191 13.79 -4.04 8.20
CA ASP A 191 14.60 -5.24 8.01
C ASP A 191 14.24 -5.87 6.66
N ARG A 192 15.23 -6.37 5.93
CA ARG A 192 15.04 -7.12 4.69
C ARG A 192 14.14 -8.36 4.86
N ALA A 193 14.09 -8.95 6.05
CA ALA A 193 13.21 -10.07 6.38
C ALA A 193 11.72 -9.69 6.43
N TYR A 194 11.39 -8.40 6.53
CA TYR A 194 10.01 -7.91 6.56
C TYR A 194 9.38 -7.88 5.16
N GLN A 195 9.36 -9.04 4.51
CA GLN A 195 8.90 -9.22 3.13
C GLN A 195 7.39 -8.98 3.00
N VAL A 196 6.60 -9.35 4.00
CA VAL A 196 5.14 -9.35 3.92
C VAL A 196 4.56 -8.31 4.87
N MET A 197 3.48 -7.66 4.44
CA MET A 197 2.63 -6.78 5.24
C MET A 197 1.16 -6.96 4.84
N THR A 198 0.27 -6.93 5.83
CA THR A 198 -1.19 -6.80 5.64
C THR A 198 -1.72 -5.63 6.44
N ASN A 199 -3.01 -5.32 6.31
CA ASN A 199 -3.66 -4.16 6.93
C ASN A 199 -3.73 -4.17 8.46
N GLU A 200 -3.80 -5.34 9.09
CA GLU A 200 -3.99 -5.43 10.54
C GLU A 200 -3.54 -6.81 11.05
N PRO A 201 -3.28 -6.96 12.36
CA PRO A 201 -3.12 -5.89 13.36
C PRO A 201 -1.85 -5.05 13.11
N THR A 202 -1.37 -4.27 14.08
CA THR A 202 -0.02 -3.66 14.01
C THR A 202 1.05 -4.69 13.65
N TYR A 203 2.14 -4.24 13.05
CA TYR A 203 3.13 -5.12 12.46
C TYR A 203 3.78 -6.05 13.50
N ASP A 204 4.08 -5.56 14.70
CA ASP A 204 4.55 -6.41 15.81
C ASP A 204 3.61 -7.58 16.12
N ARG A 205 2.30 -7.33 16.05
CA ARG A 205 1.29 -8.38 16.26
C ARG A 205 1.19 -9.30 15.05
N GLN A 206 1.40 -8.81 13.82
CA GLN A 206 1.52 -9.67 12.63
C GLN A 206 2.72 -10.61 12.74
N LEU A 207 3.87 -10.12 13.23
CA LEU A 207 5.06 -10.94 13.48
C LEU A 207 4.79 -12.02 14.54
N ALA A 208 4.12 -11.68 15.65
CA ALA A 208 3.73 -12.66 16.68
C ALA A 208 2.78 -13.75 16.15
N ILE A 209 1.85 -13.38 15.25
CA ILE A 209 0.99 -14.35 14.57
C ILE A 209 1.82 -15.29 13.69
N LEU A 210 2.79 -14.75 12.95
CA LEU A 210 3.67 -15.56 12.11
C LEU A 210 4.53 -16.52 12.93
N GLU A 211 5.05 -16.10 14.09
CA GLU A 211 5.82 -16.97 14.98
C GLU A 211 5.03 -18.24 15.37
N TYR A 212 3.74 -18.09 15.73
CA TYR A 212 2.87 -19.24 15.97
C TYR A 212 2.77 -20.16 14.73
N TRP A 213 2.53 -19.57 13.55
CA TRP A 213 2.33 -20.33 12.32
C TRP A 213 3.60 -21.00 11.79
N GLN A 214 4.79 -20.50 12.15
CA GLN A 214 6.06 -21.16 11.84
C GLN A 214 6.21 -22.51 12.55
N GLY A 215 5.52 -22.72 13.67
CA GLY A 215 5.47 -24.01 14.37
C GLY A 215 4.52 -25.04 13.74
N VAL A 216 3.67 -24.63 12.79
CA VAL A 216 2.69 -25.50 12.13
C VAL A 216 3.26 -25.99 10.79
N ASN A 217 3.15 -27.28 10.50
CA ASN A 217 3.57 -27.83 9.21
C ASN A 217 2.66 -27.28 8.08
N PRO A 218 3.18 -26.45 7.16
CA PRO A 218 2.35 -25.82 6.14
C PRO A 218 1.81 -26.81 5.09
N ARG A 219 2.36 -28.04 5.03
CA ARG A 219 1.80 -29.13 4.21
C ARG A 219 0.55 -29.74 4.80
N GLU A 220 0.35 -29.61 6.11
CA GLU A 220 -0.82 -30.12 6.83
C GLU A 220 -1.91 -29.06 6.90
N PHE A 221 -1.54 -27.81 7.22
CA PHE A 221 -2.52 -26.75 7.36
C PHE A 221 -1.96 -25.36 7.10
N LEU A 222 -2.77 -24.53 6.44
CA LEU A 222 -2.60 -23.08 6.36
C LEU A 222 -3.97 -22.42 6.55
N PRO A 223 -4.03 -21.25 7.20
CA PRO A 223 -5.29 -20.55 7.42
C PRO A 223 -5.83 -20.02 6.08
N GLY A 224 -7.06 -20.41 5.72
CA GLY A 224 -7.62 -20.21 4.38
C GLY A 224 -8.66 -19.09 4.24
N THR A 225 -8.92 -18.31 5.29
CA THR A 225 -9.94 -17.25 5.20
C THR A 225 -9.38 -15.97 4.56
N VAL A 226 -10.22 -14.96 4.39
CA VAL A 226 -9.86 -13.64 3.83
C VAL A 226 -9.33 -12.65 4.88
N ARG A 227 -9.27 -13.06 6.17
CA ARG A 227 -8.71 -12.23 7.25
C ARG A 227 -7.27 -11.84 6.96
N ALA A 228 -6.85 -10.69 7.47
CA ALA A 228 -5.50 -10.17 7.31
C ALA A 228 -4.43 -11.13 7.82
N ALA A 229 -4.58 -11.62 9.05
CA ALA A 229 -3.70 -12.63 9.63
C ALA A 229 -3.56 -13.89 8.73
N ASP A 230 -4.67 -14.38 8.18
CA ASP A 230 -4.66 -15.57 7.31
C ASP A 230 -3.90 -15.30 6.00
N ARG A 231 -4.15 -14.15 5.36
CA ARG A 231 -3.42 -13.71 4.16
C ARG A 231 -1.94 -13.48 4.44
N PHE A 232 -1.58 -12.89 5.58
CA PHE A 232 -0.21 -12.64 6.01
C PHE A 232 0.58 -13.95 6.05
N VAL A 233 0.03 -14.96 6.73
CA VAL A 233 0.65 -16.28 6.87
C VAL A 233 0.80 -16.97 5.52
N ARG A 234 -0.26 -16.96 4.69
CA ARG A 234 -0.19 -17.54 3.35
C ARG A 234 0.81 -16.81 2.46
N ALA A 235 0.80 -15.49 2.43
CA ALA A 235 1.75 -14.70 1.65
C ALA A 235 3.19 -15.03 2.06
N HIS A 236 3.47 -15.04 3.37
CA HIS A 236 4.81 -15.33 3.89
C HIS A 236 5.29 -16.73 3.52
N PHE A 237 4.42 -17.74 3.63
CA PHE A 237 4.77 -19.09 3.22
C PHE A 237 5.02 -19.17 1.70
N TYR A 238 4.04 -18.74 0.89
CA TYR A 238 4.10 -18.97 -0.55
C TYR A 238 5.15 -18.10 -1.25
N ILE A 239 5.41 -16.86 -0.82
CA ILE A 239 6.43 -16.01 -1.46
C ILE A 239 7.84 -16.62 -1.36
N ASN A 240 8.08 -17.42 -0.32
CA ASN A 240 9.33 -18.14 -0.09
C ASN A 240 9.31 -19.58 -0.67
N ALA A 241 8.14 -20.14 -0.96
CA ALA A 241 7.99 -21.51 -1.46
C ALA A 241 7.80 -21.60 -2.99
N VAL A 242 7.40 -20.51 -3.66
CA VAL A 242 7.31 -20.46 -5.12
C VAL A 242 8.67 -20.62 -5.77
N VAL A 243 8.67 -20.88 -7.08
CA VAL A 243 9.89 -21.02 -7.90
C VAL A 243 10.77 -19.78 -7.72
N GLN A 244 11.99 -20.00 -7.24
CA GLN A 244 13.02 -18.98 -7.11
C GLN A 244 13.81 -18.92 -8.43
N SER A 245 13.52 -17.94 -9.28
CA SER A 245 14.15 -17.71 -10.58
C SER A 245 14.64 -16.27 -10.73
N ALA A 246 15.76 -16.11 -11.45
CA ALA A 246 16.28 -14.82 -11.90
C ALA A 246 15.60 -14.33 -13.20
N ASP A 247 14.95 -15.26 -13.94
CA ASP A 247 14.19 -14.93 -15.14
C ASP A 247 13.00 -14.02 -14.77
N PRO A 248 12.92 -12.81 -15.35
CA PRO A 248 11.93 -11.81 -14.92
C PRO A 248 10.49 -12.27 -15.17
N ARG A 249 10.24 -13.07 -16.22
CA ARG A 249 8.90 -13.58 -16.53
C ARG A 249 8.48 -14.65 -15.53
N ILE A 250 9.36 -15.59 -15.19
CA ILE A 250 9.07 -16.64 -14.20
C ILE A 250 8.90 -16.01 -12.81
N ALA A 251 9.75 -15.05 -12.44
CA ALA A 251 9.65 -14.36 -11.16
C ALA A 251 8.32 -13.59 -11.04
N ALA A 252 7.98 -12.77 -12.05
CA ALA A 252 6.72 -12.02 -12.07
C ALA A 252 5.49 -12.94 -12.01
N ALA A 253 5.49 -14.03 -12.80
CA ALA A 253 4.42 -15.02 -12.76
C ALA A 253 4.28 -15.69 -11.37
N SER A 254 5.40 -15.99 -10.73
CA SER A 254 5.43 -16.56 -9.38
C SER A 254 4.82 -15.59 -8.36
N VAL A 255 5.21 -14.31 -8.38
CA VAL A 255 4.64 -13.29 -7.50
C VAL A 255 3.14 -13.08 -7.77
N PHE A 256 2.72 -12.99 -9.03
CA PHE A 256 1.30 -12.90 -9.37
C PHE A 256 0.51 -14.09 -8.83
N SER A 257 1.06 -15.31 -8.86
CA SER A 257 0.39 -16.49 -8.30
C SER A 257 0.13 -16.35 -6.80
N VAL A 258 1.10 -15.82 -6.04
CA VAL A 258 0.93 -15.53 -4.61
C VAL A 258 -0.11 -14.42 -4.42
N MET A 259 -0.01 -13.32 -5.17
CA MET A 259 -0.93 -12.18 -5.05
C MET A 259 -2.38 -12.56 -5.35
N ARG A 260 -2.61 -13.40 -6.37
CA ARG A 260 -3.94 -13.94 -6.68
C ARG A 260 -4.46 -14.82 -5.55
N GLN A 261 -3.61 -15.65 -4.95
CA GLN A 261 -4.00 -16.55 -3.86
C GLN A 261 -4.41 -15.79 -2.58
N VAL A 262 -3.73 -14.68 -2.29
CA VAL A 262 -4.04 -13.83 -1.12
C VAL A 262 -5.07 -12.75 -1.42
N SER A 263 -5.60 -12.69 -2.64
CA SER A 263 -6.67 -11.77 -2.99
C SER A 263 -8.01 -12.18 -2.38
N THR A 264 -8.85 -11.20 -2.11
CA THR A 264 -10.24 -11.41 -1.71
C THR A 264 -11.12 -11.57 -2.96
N PRO A 265 -11.89 -12.66 -3.09
CA PRO A 265 -12.70 -12.91 -4.28
C PRO A 265 -13.72 -11.80 -4.58
N TRP A 266 -13.96 -11.57 -5.88
CA TRP A 266 -14.91 -10.55 -6.33
C TRP A 266 -16.35 -10.85 -5.93
N GLY A 267 -17.00 -9.85 -5.32
CA GLY A 267 -18.43 -9.88 -5.00
C GLY A 267 -18.80 -10.64 -3.72
N ILE A 268 -17.83 -11.04 -2.89
CA ILE A 268 -18.15 -11.67 -1.61
C ILE A 268 -18.63 -10.65 -0.58
N SER A 269 -19.64 -11.03 0.19
CA SER A 269 -20.11 -10.29 1.37
C SER A 269 -20.38 -11.30 2.48
N ILE A 270 -19.88 -11.04 3.69
CA ILE A 270 -20.16 -11.89 4.86
C ILE A 270 -21.08 -11.10 5.80
N ALA A 271 -22.15 -11.72 6.28
CA ALA A 271 -23.26 -11.05 6.97
C ALA A 271 -22.84 -10.30 8.25
N ASP A 272 -21.81 -10.78 8.96
CA ASP A 272 -21.21 -10.16 10.14
C ASP A 272 -19.97 -9.32 9.83
N GLN A 273 -19.55 -9.25 8.55
CA GLN A 273 -18.49 -8.39 8.05
C GLN A 273 -19.02 -7.53 6.89
N PRO A 274 -20.01 -6.65 7.14
CA PRO A 274 -20.69 -5.88 6.10
C PRO A 274 -19.78 -4.92 5.33
N ASN A 275 -18.54 -4.75 5.81
CA ASN A 275 -17.52 -3.87 5.26
C ASN A 275 -16.31 -4.64 4.71
N LEU A 276 -16.40 -5.97 4.57
CA LEU A 276 -15.42 -6.78 3.85
C LEU A 276 -15.30 -6.25 2.41
N SER A 277 -14.06 -6.00 1.99
CA SER A 277 -13.77 -5.47 0.66
C SER A 277 -13.29 -6.55 -0.29
N THR A 278 -13.54 -6.35 -1.57
CA THR A 278 -13.00 -7.21 -2.64
C THR A 278 -11.67 -6.67 -3.13
N THR A 279 -10.77 -7.55 -3.59
CA THR A 279 -9.65 -7.10 -4.42
C THR A 279 -10.19 -6.42 -5.67
N ARG A 280 -9.61 -5.27 -6.04
CA ARG A 280 -9.92 -4.46 -7.24
C ARG A 280 -8.86 -4.64 -8.31
N TRP A 281 -7.59 -4.57 -7.90
CA TRP A 281 -6.46 -4.76 -8.78
C TRP A 281 -5.24 -5.28 -8.01
N ARG A 282 -4.25 -5.73 -8.78
CA ARG A 282 -2.97 -6.24 -8.31
C ARG A 282 -1.84 -5.59 -9.09
N VAL A 283 -0.71 -5.43 -8.41
CA VAL A 283 0.53 -4.90 -8.98
C VAL A 283 1.67 -5.89 -8.71
N VAL A 284 2.59 -6.02 -9.67
CA VAL A 284 3.90 -6.64 -9.47
C VAL A 284 4.98 -5.73 -10.07
N ALA A 285 5.75 -5.08 -9.20
CA ALA A 285 6.87 -4.21 -9.56
C ALA A 285 8.17 -5.01 -9.56
N ASP A 286 8.84 -5.09 -10.71
CA ASP A 286 10.18 -5.65 -10.86
C ASP A 286 11.21 -4.54 -10.68
N HIS A 287 11.92 -4.58 -9.56
CA HIS A 287 12.87 -3.54 -9.18
C HIS A 287 14.11 -3.52 -10.08
N LYS A 288 14.54 -4.70 -10.56
CA LYS A 288 15.80 -4.84 -11.30
C LYS A 288 15.64 -4.47 -12.77
N ASP A 289 14.51 -4.79 -13.37
CA ASP A 289 14.22 -4.41 -14.77
C ASP A 289 13.35 -3.14 -14.87
N LEU A 290 13.00 -2.51 -13.74
CA LEU A 290 12.13 -1.34 -13.64
C LEU A 290 10.81 -1.51 -14.43
N ARG A 291 10.14 -2.65 -14.23
CA ARG A 291 8.86 -2.97 -14.89
C ARG A 291 7.71 -3.02 -13.90
N TYR A 292 6.63 -2.31 -14.20
CA TYR A 292 5.47 -2.22 -13.34
C TYR A 292 4.28 -2.94 -13.98
N HIS A 293 3.98 -4.15 -13.52
CA HIS A 293 2.90 -4.98 -14.04
C HIS A 293 1.60 -4.71 -13.28
N VAL A 294 0.48 -4.65 -13.99
CA VAL A 294 -0.84 -4.34 -13.43
C VAL A 294 -1.88 -5.33 -13.93
N GLU A 295 -2.73 -5.79 -13.01
CA GLU A 295 -3.86 -6.68 -13.29
C GLU A 295 -5.12 -6.16 -12.57
N SER A 296 -6.16 -5.81 -13.33
CA SER A 296 -7.50 -5.62 -12.76
C SER A 296 -8.18 -6.98 -12.57
N VAL A 297 -8.97 -7.15 -11.51
CA VAL A 297 -9.70 -8.40 -11.29
C VAL A 297 -10.91 -8.57 -12.22
N ILE A 298 -11.39 -7.48 -12.83
CA ILE A 298 -12.54 -7.48 -13.74
C ILE A 298 -12.16 -7.37 -15.22
N SER A 299 -10.89 -7.08 -15.52
CA SER A 299 -10.36 -7.03 -16.89
C SER A 299 -9.47 -8.27 -17.12
N PRO A 300 -9.82 -9.19 -18.03
CA PRO A 300 -9.14 -10.48 -18.18
C PRO A 300 -7.79 -10.36 -18.93
N SER A 301 -6.89 -9.51 -18.44
CA SER A 301 -5.58 -9.28 -19.03
C SER A 301 -4.61 -8.66 -18.01
N VAL A 302 -3.32 -8.93 -18.21
CA VAL A 302 -2.21 -8.28 -17.50
C VAL A 302 -1.46 -7.41 -18.51
N PHE A 303 -1.18 -6.18 -18.13
CA PHE A 303 -0.29 -5.29 -18.88
C PHE A 303 0.87 -4.85 -18.00
N ARG A 304 1.87 -4.21 -18.60
CA ARG A 304 2.99 -3.62 -17.88
C ARG A 304 3.37 -2.26 -18.45
N VAL A 305 4.05 -1.47 -17.63
CA VAL A 305 4.74 -0.26 -18.05
C VAL A 305 6.22 -0.44 -17.74
N ASP A 306 7.05 -0.28 -18.76
CA ASP A 306 8.50 -0.28 -18.60
C ASP A 306 8.93 1.17 -18.30
N LEU A 307 9.51 1.44 -17.12
CA LEU A 307 9.79 2.82 -16.68
C LEU A 307 10.85 3.51 -17.55
N ASP A 308 11.76 2.75 -18.16
CA ASP A 308 12.77 3.24 -19.10
C ASP A 308 12.19 3.68 -20.45
N ALA A 309 10.94 3.31 -20.74
CA ALA A 309 10.18 3.79 -21.90
C ALA A 309 9.39 5.09 -21.63
N LEU A 310 9.40 5.59 -20.39
CA LEU A 310 8.80 6.87 -20.01
C LEU A 310 9.85 7.98 -19.99
N ASP A 311 9.50 9.17 -20.49
CA ASP A 311 10.33 10.37 -20.27
C ASP A 311 10.05 10.94 -18.88
N LEU A 312 10.95 10.67 -17.95
CA LEU A 312 10.92 11.16 -16.57
C LEU A 312 11.99 12.24 -16.31
N SER A 313 12.54 12.84 -17.37
CA SER A 313 13.52 13.91 -17.27
C SER A 313 12.91 15.20 -16.70
N GLU A 314 13.76 16.06 -16.12
CA GLU A 314 13.31 17.36 -15.61
C GLU A 314 12.74 18.21 -16.75
N GLY A 315 11.54 18.75 -16.54
CA GLY A 315 10.82 19.53 -17.56
C GLY A 315 9.99 18.71 -18.55
N ALA A 316 10.03 17.38 -18.49
CA ALA A 316 9.11 16.54 -19.24
C ALA A 316 7.64 16.79 -18.80
N PRO A 317 6.65 16.54 -19.67
CA PRO A 317 5.25 16.66 -19.28
C PRO A 317 4.84 15.55 -18.30
N VAL A 318 3.89 15.86 -17.41
CA VAL A 318 3.17 14.83 -16.64
C VAL A 318 2.30 14.03 -17.60
N MET A 319 2.31 12.71 -17.47
CA MET A 319 1.55 11.83 -18.33
C MET A 319 0.59 10.95 -17.54
N LYS A 320 -0.59 10.69 -18.09
CA LYS A 320 -1.63 9.84 -17.50
C LYS A 320 -1.98 8.68 -18.43
N LEU A 321 -2.14 7.49 -17.87
CA LEU A 321 -2.86 6.39 -18.48
C LEU A 321 -4.20 6.23 -17.74
N ASP A 322 -5.27 6.69 -18.39
CA ASP A 322 -6.63 6.48 -17.91
C ASP A 322 -7.04 5.01 -18.08
N LEU A 323 -7.40 4.37 -16.97
CA LEU A 323 -7.84 2.98 -16.89
C LEU A 323 -9.36 2.84 -16.67
N GLY A 324 -10.06 3.94 -16.45
CA GLY A 324 -11.48 3.94 -16.12
C GLY A 324 -11.78 3.48 -14.69
N VAL A 325 -13.07 3.40 -14.37
CA VAL A 325 -13.55 2.89 -13.08
C VAL A 325 -13.21 1.41 -12.95
N ASP A 326 -12.69 1.01 -11.79
CA ASP A 326 -12.22 -0.36 -11.50
C ASP A 326 -11.19 -0.91 -12.51
N MET A 327 -10.46 -0.02 -13.20
CA MET A 327 -9.53 -0.37 -14.26
C MET A 327 -10.17 -1.24 -15.37
N GLU A 328 -11.40 -0.92 -15.78
CA GLU A 328 -12.17 -1.68 -16.79
C GLU A 328 -11.55 -1.63 -18.20
N ARG A 329 -10.65 -0.67 -18.47
CA ARG A 329 -9.97 -0.56 -19.76
C ARG A 329 -9.07 -1.78 -20.00
N ILE A 330 -9.45 -2.62 -20.96
CA ILE A 330 -8.68 -3.82 -21.33
C ILE A 330 -7.39 -3.42 -22.05
N LEU A 331 -6.25 -3.74 -21.44
CA LEU A 331 -4.90 -3.54 -21.95
C LEU A 331 -4.10 -4.84 -21.83
N GLY A 332 -3.08 -5.02 -22.67
CA GLY A 332 -2.19 -6.18 -22.61
C GLY A 332 -0.83 -5.86 -23.22
N GLY A 333 0.21 -6.54 -22.73
CA GLY A 333 1.60 -6.27 -23.13
C GLY A 333 2.19 -5.02 -22.46
N GLU A 334 3.22 -4.46 -23.08
CA GLU A 334 3.83 -3.18 -22.69
C GLU A 334 2.97 -2.01 -23.22
N VAL A 335 2.70 -1.00 -22.40
CA VAL A 335 1.75 0.08 -22.73
C VAL A 335 2.24 1.50 -22.44
N SER A 336 3.53 1.72 -22.19
CA SER A 336 4.14 3.04 -21.99
C SER A 336 3.70 4.08 -23.05
N GLY A 337 3.66 3.68 -24.32
CA GLY A 337 3.23 4.54 -25.43
C GLY A 337 1.74 4.91 -25.46
N LYS A 338 0.93 4.46 -24.48
CA LYS A 338 -0.50 4.80 -24.36
C LYS A 338 -0.77 5.92 -23.36
N PHE A 339 0.26 6.39 -22.65
CA PHE A 339 0.16 7.54 -21.78
C PHE A 339 -0.05 8.82 -22.61
N VAL A 340 -0.86 9.73 -22.11
CA VAL A 340 -1.13 11.03 -22.74
C VAL A 340 -0.80 12.16 -21.78
N PRO A 341 -0.37 13.34 -22.27
CA PRO A 341 -0.12 14.49 -21.39
C PRO A 341 -1.38 14.85 -20.59
N ALA A 342 -1.20 15.16 -19.31
CA ALA A 342 -2.28 15.54 -18.41
C ALA A 342 -1.76 16.53 -17.36
N GLU A 343 -2.67 17.35 -16.82
CA GLU A 343 -2.38 18.12 -15.61
C GLU A 343 -2.25 17.15 -14.43
N ALA A 344 -1.22 17.35 -13.59
CA ALA A 344 -1.05 16.56 -12.38
C ALA A 344 -2.30 16.66 -11.50
N PHE A 345 -2.76 15.54 -10.97
CA PHE A 345 -3.90 15.55 -10.07
C PHE A 345 -3.58 16.28 -8.76
N ALA A 346 -4.59 16.90 -8.17
CA ALA A 346 -4.47 17.56 -6.88
C ALA A 346 -4.56 16.52 -5.76
N PHE A 347 -3.59 16.52 -4.87
CA PHE A 347 -3.64 15.68 -3.68
C PHE A 347 -4.73 16.14 -2.71
N GLN A 348 -5.40 15.18 -2.06
CA GLN A 348 -6.36 15.48 -1.00
C GLN A 348 -5.64 16.12 0.19
N PRO A 349 -5.99 17.35 0.57
CA PRO A 349 -5.37 17.98 1.71
C PRO A 349 -5.87 17.40 3.04
N ALA A 350 -5.10 17.61 4.10
CA ALA A 350 -5.36 17.10 5.45
C ALA A 350 -5.82 18.16 6.46
N ASP A 351 -6.26 19.34 5.98
CA ASP A 351 -6.68 20.49 6.80
C ASP A 351 -8.20 20.62 7.00
#